data_AF-A0A2H1VK07-F1
#
_entry.id   AF-A0A2H1VK07-F1
#
_cell.length_a   1.000
_cell.length_b   1.000
_cell.length_c   1.000
_cell.angle_alpha   90.00
_cell.angle_beta   90.00
_cell.angle_gamma   90.00
#
_symmetry.space_group_name_H-M   'P 1'
#
loop_
_entity.id
_entity.type
_entity.pdbx_description
1 polymer ?
#
loop_
_entity_poly.entity_id
_entity_poly.type
_entity_poly.pdbx_seq_one_letter_code
_entity_poly.pdbx_strand_id
1 'polypeptide(L)'
;ILTDKTTHYNRPDITLIDKANKTAQIIDIAIPNTHNLQNTIAEKLSKYTDLKIEISRMWRLNNVAIIPIVLSTTGVIPKQLHQSIKTLDLPPYIYQSLQKAAILNTCRINKCPYKNNRMTASLAEW
;
A
#
# COMPACT_ATOMS: atom_id res chain seq x y z
N ILE A 1 12.88 9.23 7.39
CA ILE A 1 13.02 10.69 7.13
C ILE A 1 13.48 11.33 8.43
N LEU A 2 14.63 12.00 8.42
CA LEU A 2 15.10 12.74 9.59
C LEU A 2 14.45 14.11 9.56
N THR A 3 13.81 14.49 10.66
CA THR A 3 13.12 15.77 10.83
C THR A 3 13.66 16.51 12.04
N ASP A 4 13.62 17.85 12.01
CA ASP A 4 14.14 18.68 13.12
C ASP A 4 13.31 18.51 14.40
N LYS A 5 12.00 18.27 14.27
CA LYS A 5 11.13 17.82 15.36
C LYS A 5 11.00 16.31 15.35
N THR A 6 10.96 15.70 16.53
CA THR A 6 10.63 14.28 16.68
C THR A 6 9.19 14.02 16.27
N THR A 7 9.01 13.38 15.10
CA THR A 7 7.73 12.81 14.68
C THR A 7 7.70 11.32 15.04
N HIS A 8 6.61 10.85 15.65
CA HIS A 8 6.47 9.43 16.03
C HIS A 8 6.55 8.47 14.82
N TYR A 9 6.18 8.93 13.63
CA TYR A 9 6.13 8.12 12.41
C TYR A 9 6.81 8.85 11.25
N ASN A 10 7.97 8.34 10.83
CA ASN A 10 8.83 9.02 9.85
C ASN A 10 9.39 8.11 8.75
N ARG A 11 8.86 6.89 8.61
CA ARG A 11 9.28 5.90 7.61
C ARG A 11 8.08 5.42 6.79
N PRO A 12 7.59 6.22 5.84
CA PRO A 12 6.67 5.72 4.82
C PRO A 12 7.38 4.72 3.91
N ASP A 13 6.61 3.87 3.24
CA ASP A 13 7.15 2.92 2.25
C ASP A 13 7.84 3.65 1.10
N ILE A 14 7.21 4.71 0.58
CA ILE A 14 7.73 5.49 -0.54
C ILE A 14 7.50 6.98 -0.27
N THR A 15 8.50 7.80 -0.61
CA THR A 15 8.35 9.27 -0.65
C THR A 15 8.83 9.76 -2.01
N LEU A 16 7.91 10.36 -2.78
CA LEU A 16 8.21 10.98 -4.05
C LEU A 16 8.32 12.49 -3.86
N ILE A 17 9.39 13.10 -4.36
CA ILE A 17 9.62 14.55 -4.27
C ILE A 17 9.81 15.10 -5.67
N ASP A 18 8.96 16.03 -6.06
CA ASP A 18 9.13 16.83 -7.26
C ASP A 18 9.73 18.19 -6.86
N LYS A 19 11.04 18.33 -7.11
CA LYS A 19 11.78 19.55 -6.80
C LYS A 19 11.42 20.71 -7.72
N ALA A 20 10.99 20.44 -8.95
CA ALA A 20 10.65 21.48 -9.92
C ALA A 20 9.33 22.15 -9.53
N ASN A 21 8.31 21.35 -9.24
CA ASN A 21 6.99 21.84 -8.82
C ASN A 21 6.90 22.10 -7.30
N LYS A 22 7.96 21.80 -6.54
CA LYS A 22 8.01 21.87 -5.08
C LYS A 22 6.86 21.10 -4.43
N THR A 23 6.62 19.87 -4.87
CA THR A 23 5.60 18.99 -4.30
C THR A 23 6.20 17.70 -3.77
N ALA A 24 5.51 17.02 -2.86
CA ALA A 24 5.86 15.68 -2.45
C ALA A 24 4.63 14.80 -2.19
N GLN A 25 4.84 13.50 -2.26
CA GLN A 25 3.83 12.48 -2.00
C GLN A 25 4.41 11.45 -1.03
N ILE A 26 3.71 11.25 0.08
CA ILE A 26 3.99 10.23 1.08
C ILE A 26 3.06 9.05 0.77
N ILE A 27 3.63 7.95 0.29
CA ILE A 27 2.87 6.79 -0.16
C ILE A 27 3.14 5.64 0.80
N ASP A 28 2.06 5.02 1.26
CA ASP A 28 2.12 3.96 2.26
C ASP A 28 1.12 2.86 1.91
N ILE A 29 1.60 1.62 1.87
CA ILE A 29 0.87 0.46 1.35
C ILE A 29 0.37 -0.37 2.54
N ALA A 30 -0.82 -0.95 2.45
CA ALA A 30 -1.24 -1.99 3.39
C ALA A 30 -2.25 -2.96 2.79
N ILE A 31 -2.24 -4.17 3.34
CA ILE A 31 -3.18 -5.23 2.99
C ILE A 31 -3.90 -5.73 4.27
N PRO A 32 -4.85 -4.96 4.83
CA PRO A 32 -5.60 -5.38 6.02
C PRO A 32 -6.69 -6.41 5.67
N ASN A 33 -7.30 -7.00 6.70
CA ASN A 33 -8.57 -7.72 6.54
C ASN A 33 -9.71 -6.75 6.18
N THR A 34 -10.72 -7.24 5.45
CA THR A 34 -11.83 -6.42 4.95
C THR A 34 -12.52 -5.58 6.03
N HIS A 35 -12.71 -6.12 7.23
CA HIS A 35 -13.36 -5.40 8.34
C HIS A 35 -12.55 -4.20 8.86
N ASN A 36 -11.22 -4.21 8.70
CA ASN A 36 -10.34 -3.14 9.18
C ASN A 36 -10.02 -2.09 8.12
N LEU A 37 -10.54 -2.26 6.89
CA LEU A 37 -10.06 -1.51 5.74
C LEU A 37 -10.20 0.01 5.92
N GLN A 38 -11.36 0.48 6.38
CA GLN A 38 -11.60 1.92 6.61
C GLN A 38 -10.73 2.47 7.74
N ASN A 39 -10.58 1.70 8.82
CA ASN A 39 -9.75 2.08 9.97
C ASN A 39 -8.29 2.21 9.55
N THR A 40 -7.74 1.25 8.80
CA THR A 40 -6.35 1.30 8.31
C THR A 40 -6.09 2.51 7.41
N ILE A 41 -7.05 2.88 6.57
CA ILE A 41 -6.94 4.07 5.73
C ILE A 41 -6.90 5.33 6.61
N ALA A 42 -7.89 5.49 7.50
CA ALA A 42 -8.00 6.66 8.37
C ALA A 42 -6.76 6.81 9.26
N GLU A 43 -6.27 5.70 9.80
CA GLU A 43 -5.05 5.64 10.59
C GLU A 43 -3.85 6.13 9.78
N LYS A 44 -3.61 5.63 8.55
CA LYS A 44 -2.49 6.10 7.72
C LYS A 44 -2.58 7.59 7.40
N LEU A 45 -3.78 8.12 7.11
CA LEU A 45 -3.96 9.55 6.88
C LEU A 45 -3.62 10.39 8.12
N SER A 46 -4.11 9.97 9.29
CA SER A 46 -3.83 10.65 10.56
C SER A 46 -2.35 10.56 10.93
N LYS A 47 -1.77 9.36 10.87
CA LYS A 47 -0.39 9.03 11.24
C LYS A 47 0.66 9.89 10.55
N TYR A 48 0.46 10.19 9.27
CA TYR A 48 1.41 10.97 8.47
C TYR A 48 1.08 12.46 8.38
N THR A 49 0.04 12.95 9.08
CA THR A 49 -0.33 14.38 9.05
C THR A 49 0.79 15.26 9.62
N ASP A 50 1.40 14.87 10.73
CA ASP A 50 2.50 15.63 11.33
C ASP A 50 3.74 15.60 10.43
N LEU A 51 4.07 14.41 9.90
CA LEU A 51 5.20 14.25 8.98
C LEU A 51 5.03 15.10 7.71
N LYS A 52 3.81 15.16 7.17
CA LYS A 52 3.46 16.02 6.04
C LYS A 52 3.77 17.49 6.33
N ILE A 53 3.41 17.98 7.51
CA ILE A 53 3.65 19.38 7.92
C ILE A 53 5.14 19.65 8.05
N GLU A 54 5.88 18.76 8.72
CA GLU A 54 7.32 18.92 8.95
C GLU A 54 8.10 18.87 7.63
N ILE A 55 7.81 17.90 6.75
CA ILE A 55 8.44 17.80 5.42
C ILE A 55 8.15 19.05 4.58
N SER A 56 6.90 19.53 4.58
CA SER A 56 6.52 20.73 3.85
C SER A 56 7.36 21.94 4.27
N ARG A 57 7.56 22.12 5.59
CA ARG A 57 8.38 23.19 6.15
C ARG A 57 9.86 23.01 5.85
N MET A 58 10.42 21.84 6.16
CA MET A 58 11.85 21.56 6.03
C MET A 58 12.34 21.68 4.59
N TRP A 59 11.57 21.15 3.64
CA TRP A 59 11.95 21.15 2.22
C TRP A 59 11.34 22.32 1.44
N ARG A 60 10.65 23.25 2.13
CA ARG A 60 9.99 24.44 1.54
C ARG A 60 9.11 24.07 0.35
N LEU A 61 8.31 23.02 0.52
CA LEU A 61 7.39 22.52 -0.50
C LEU A 61 6.06 23.28 -0.44
N ASN A 62 5.44 23.45 -1.59
CA ASN A 62 4.13 24.10 -1.71
C ASN A 62 2.99 23.16 -1.34
N ASN A 63 3.13 21.87 -1.67
CA ASN A 63 2.11 20.87 -1.41
C ASN A 63 2.72 19.51 -1.08
N VAL A 64 2.19 18.85 -0.08
CA VAL A 64 2.56 17.49 0.30
C VAL A 64 1.28 16.67 0.47
N ALA A 65 1.16 15.55 -0.25
CA ALA A 65 0.00 14.67 -0.21
C ALA A 65 0.32 13.36 0.52
N ILE A 66 -0.65 12.82 1.26
CA ILE A 66 -0.58 11.49 1.86
C ILE A 66 -1.47 10.58 1.01
N ILE A 67 -0.88 9.54 0.43
CA ILE A 67 -1.53 8.67 -0.54
C ILE A 67 -1.52 7.24 -0.01
N PRO A 68 -2.58 6.83 0.71
CA PRO A 68 -2.69 5.45 1.17
C PRO A 68 -3.04 4.53 -0.01
N ILE A 69 -2.29 3.45 -0.17
CA ILE A 69 -2.57 2.35 -1.11
C ILE A 69 -3.01 1.14 -0.29
N VAL A 70 -4.31 1.03 -0.07
CA VAL A 70 -4.90 0.00 0.81
C VAL A 70 -5.85 -0.89 0.03
N LEU A 71 -5.70 -2.19 0.21
CA LEU A 71 -6.57 -3.22 -0.40
C LEU A 71 -6.78 -4.38 0.58
N SER A 72 -7.91 -5.08 0.52
CA SER A 72 -8.15 -6.19 1.44
C SER A 72 -7.33 -7.44 1.07
N THR A 73 -6.97 -8.26 2.07
CA THR A 73 -6.44 -9.62 1.90
C THR A 73 -7.34 -10.52 1.06
N THR A 74 -8.67 -10.28 1.08
CA THR A 74 -9.66 -11.01 0.27
C THR A 74 -9.84 -10.42 -1.13
N GLY A 75 -9.08 -9.39 -1.49
CA GLY A 75 -9.16 -8.72 -2.78
C GLY A 75 -10.28 -7.66 -2.89
N VAL A 76 -10.93 -7.26 -1.79
CA VAL A 76 -11.87 -6.13 -1.82
C VAL A 76 -11.10 -4.83 -2.09
N ILE A 77 -11.58 -4.07 -3.07
CA ILE A 77 -10.97 -2.80 -3.51
C ILE A 77 -11.81 -1.63 -2.97
N PRO A 78 -11.24 -0.73 -2.17
CA PRO A 78 -11.94 0.47 -1.73
C PRO A 78 -11.96 1.55 -2.81
N LYS A 79 -13.02 2.36 -2.80
CA LYS A 79 -13.13 3.56 -3.66
C LYS A 79 -11.92 4.48 -3.55
N GLN A 80 -11.35 4.59 -2.35
CA GLN A 80 -10.17 5.41 -2.11
C GLN A 80 -8.93 4.94 -2.86
N LEU A 81 -8.75 3.63 -3.11
CA LEU A 81 -7.63 3.16 -3.91
C LEU A 81 -7.67 3.72 -5.34
N HIS A 82 -8.87 3.80 -5.94
CA HIS A 82 -9.03 4.43 -7.25
C HIS A 82 -8.66 5.91 -7.22
N GLN A 83 -9.02 6.64 -6.17
CA GLN A 83 -8.65 8.04 -6.00
C GLN A 83 -7.13 8.21 -5.80
N SER A 84 -6.49 7.33 -5.04
CA SER A 84 -5.04 7.31 -4.87
C SER A 84 -4.31 7.07 -6.19
N ILE A 85 -4.75 6.08 -6.99
CA ILE A 85 -4.18 5.78 -8.32
C ILE A 85 -4.33 6.98 -9.25
N LYS A 86 -5.52 7.63 -9.27
CA LYS A 86 -5.76 8.85 -10.06
C LYS A 86 -4.86 10.01 -9.61
N THR A 87 -4.66 10.18 -8.31
CA THR A 87 -3.78 11.23 -7.76
C THR A 87 -2.32 11.03 -8.15
N LEU A 88 -1.89 9.77 -8.28
CA LEU A 88 -0.56 9.39 -8.73
C LEU A 88 -0.38 9.44 -10.25
N ASP A 89 -1.43 9.81 -11.00
CA ASP A 89 -1.47 9.75 -12.47
C ASP A 89 -1.09 8.37 -13.03
N LEU A 90 -1.49 7.31 -12.30
CA LEU A 90 -1.23 5.94 -12.72
C LEU A 90 -2.37 5.41 -13.59
N PRO A 91 -2.08 4.50 -14.55
CA PRO A 91 -3.12 3.90 -15.36
C PRO A 91 -4.17 3.17 -14.50
N PRO A 92 -5.47 3.28 -14.84
CA PRO A 92 -6.53 2.76 -13.99
C PRO A 92 -6.45 1.24 -13.83
N TYR A 93 -5.93 0.48 -14.80
CA TYR A 93 -5.84 -0.97 -14.70
C TYR A 93 -4.87 -1.47 -13.61
N ILE A 94 -4.05 -0.61 -13.01
CA ILE A 94 -3.07 -0.98 -11.97
C ILE A 94 -3.73 -1.60 -10.73
N TYR A 95 -4.95 -1.17 -10.35
CA TYR A 95 -5.63 -1.77 -9.19
C TYR A 95 -5.87 -3.28 -9.39
N GLN A 96 -6.04 -3.74 -10.63
CA GLN A 96 -6.29 -5.15 -10.93
C GLN A 96 -5.03 -5.98 -10.66
N SER A 97 -3.86 -5.44 -11.01
CA SER A 97 -2.57 -6.07 -10.73
C SER A 97 -2.29 -6.12 -9.22
N LEU A 98 -2.59 -5.04 -8.50
CA LEU A 98 -2.49 -5.01 -7.04
C LEU A 98 -3.42 -6.04 -6.38
N GLN A 99 -4.67 -6.12 -6.83
CA GLN A 99 -5.66 -7.08 -6.33
C GLN A 99 -5.22 -8.53 -6.57
N LYS A 100 -4.77 -8.85 -7.79
CA LYS A 100 -4.24 -10.17 -8.13
C LYS A 100 -3.06 -10.54 -7.23
N ALA A 101 -2.11 -9.62 -7.05
CA ALA A 101 -0.93 -9.86 -6.21
C ALA A 101 -1.33 -10.17 -4.75
N ALA A 102 -2.26 -9.42 -4.17
CA ALA A 102 -2.71 -9.67 -2.81
C ALA A 102 -3.43 -11.01 -2.67
N ILE A 103 -4.35 -11.36 -3.57
CA ILE A 103 -5.06 -12.64 -3.51
C ILE A 103 -4.07 -13.80 -3.64
N LEU A 104 -3.15 -13.75 -4.62
CA LEU A 104 -2.16 -14.80 -4.83
C LEU A 104 -1.25 -14.98 -3.62
N ASN A 105 -0.80 -13.88 -3.00
CA ASN A 105 0.03 -13.93 -1.80
C ASN A 105 -0.75 -14.50 -0.60
N THR A 106 -2.00 -14.07 -0.38
CA THR A 106 -2.86 -14.61 0.67
C THR A 106 -3.10 -16.11 0.47
N CYS A 107 -3.40 -16.55 -0.76
CA CYS A 107 -3.55 -17.97 -1.08
C CYS A 107 -2.27 -18.76 -0.85
N ARG A 108 -1.10 -18.20 -1.18
CA ARG A 108 0.20 -18.85 -0.96
C ARG A 108 0.50 -19.05 0.53
N ILE A 109 0.14 -18.09 1.38
CA ILE A 109 0.34 -18.19 2.84
C ILE A 109 -0.59 -19.24 3.45
N ASN A 110 -1.86 -19.28 3.00
CA ASN A 110 -2.85 -20.21 3.54
C ASN A 110 -2.72 -21.64 2.96
N LYS A 111 -2.03 -21.80 1.83
CA LYS A 111 -1.63 -23.13 1.36
C LYS A 111 -0.53 -23.66 2.27
N CYS A 112 -0.92 -24.46 3.25
CA CYS A 112 -0.04 -25.36 3.97
C CYS A 112 0.84 -26.10 2.94
N PRO A 113 2.19 -26.09 3.04
CA PRO A 113 3.00 -26.93 2.18
C PRO A 113 2.63 -28.36 2.54
N TYR A 114 1.89 -29.04 1.65
CA TYR A 114 1.66 -30.47 1.77
C TYR A 114 3.04 -31.10 1.84
N LYS A 115 3.42 -31.62 3.01
CA LYS A 115 4.68 -32.35 3.17
C LYS A 115 4.67 -33.44 2.11
N ASN A 116 5.68 -33.39 1.25
CA ASN A 116 5.90 -34.32 0.17
C ASN A 116 6.17 -35.72 0.74
N ASN A 117 5.12 -36.48 1.05
CA ASN A 117 5.24 -37.91 1.23
C ASN A 117 5.07 -38.53 -0.16
N ARG A 118 6.15 -39.13 -0.67
CA ARG A 118 6.16 -39.88 -1.92
C ARG A 118 4.96 -40.82 -1.96
N MET A 119 4.02 -40.58 -2.85
CA MET A 119 3.23 -41.63 -3.46
C MET A 119 3.23 -41.36 -4.96
N THR A 120 3.86 -42.29 -5.67
CA THR A 120 3.82 -42.41 -7.12
C THR A 120 2.36 -42.61 -7.54
N ALA A 121 1.76 -41.61 -8.18
CA ALA A 121 0.52 -41.80 -8.91
C ALA A 121 0.90 -42.20 -10.34
N SER A 122 0.73 -43.48 -10.66
CA SER A 122 0.73 -43.98 -12.03
C SER A 122 -0.38 -43.28 -12.82
N LEU A 123 -0.03 -42.77 -14.01
CA LEU A 123 -0.99 -42.41 -15.03
C LEU A 123 -1.86 -43.64 -15.34
N ALA A 124 -3.17 -43.52 -15.13
CA ALA A 124 -4.14 -44.44 -15.69
C ALA A 124 -4.92 -43.67 -16.75
N GLU A 125 -4.59 -43.96 -18.00
CA GLU A 125 -5.40 -43.74 -19.18
C GLU A 125 -6.76 -44.43 -18.98
N TRP A 126 -7.87 -43.71 -19.24
CA TRP A 126 -9.05 -44.14 -20.02
C TRP A 126 -9.83 -42.89 -20.41
#